data_AF-A0A7S0CL47-F1
#
_entry.id   AF-A0A7S0CL47-F1
#
_cell.length_a   1.000
_cell.length_b   1.000
_cell.length_c   1.000
_cell.angle_alpha   90.00
_cell.angle_beta   90.00
_cell.angle_gamma   90.00
#
_symmetry.space_group_name_H-M   'P 1'
#
loop_
_entity.id
_entity.type
_entity.pdbx_description
1 polymer ?
#
loop_
_entity_poly.entity_id
_entity_poly.type
_entity_poly.pdbx_seq_one_letter_code
_entity_poly.pdbx_strand_id
1 'polypeptide(L)'
;KCFIPSYIPAIGEPDAFLKMPRPDGMKDGLGMRVIDEPSATQSDAAVIELQLRASSKKKLVGEMIVRSIENAANSPIEVEGWIESMSATSVQTPAGSNIQEE
;
A
#
# COMPACT_ATOMS: atom_id res chain seq x y z
N LYS A 1 -28.32 -0.67 -38.04
CA LYS A 1 -27.40 0.33 -37.47
C LYS A 1 -26.79 -0.29 -36.21
N CYS A 2 -25.50 -0.58 -36.21
CA CYS A 2 -24.84 -1.20 -35.05
C CYS A 2 -24.83 -0.22 -33.88
N PHE A 3 -25.08 -0.74 -32.67
CA PHE A 3 -24.99 0.05 -31.44
C PHE A 3 -23.52 0.34 -31.15
N ILE A 4 -23.16 1.61 -31.13
CA ILE A 4 -21.85 2.09 -30.69
C ILE A 4 -22.10 2.82 -29.36
N PRO A 5 -21.58 2.32 -28.23
CA PRO A 5 -21.74 3.00 -26.95
C PRO A 5 -21.12 4.39 -26.99
N SER A 6 -21.80 5.38 -26.42
CA SER A 6 -21.26 6.75 -26.29
C SER A 6 -20.12 6.86 -25.27
N TYR A 7 -19.90 5.82 -24.47
CA TYR A 7 -18.89 5.80 -23.41
C TYR A 7 -18.10 4.49 -23.48
N ILE A 8 -16.78 4.63 -23.41
CA ILE A 8 -15.87 3.52 -23.19
C ILE A 8 -15.80 3.34 -21.67
N PRO A 9 -15.98 2.11 -21.13
CA PRO A 9 -15.85 1.90 -19.71
C PRO A 9 -14.42 2.29 -19.29
N ALA A 10 -14.27 2.97 -18.15
CA ALA A 10 -12.98 3.25 -17.54
C ALA A 10 -12.33 1.99 -16.93
N ILE A 11 -12.65 0.81 -17.49
CA ILE A 11 -11.91 -0.42 -17.26
C ILE A 11 -10.56 -0.16 -17.92
N GLY A 12 -9.51 -0.01 -17.11
CA GLY A 12 -8.14 0.06 -17.59
C GLY A 12 -7.80 -1.15 -18.46
N GLU A 13 -6.62 -1.13 -19.07
CA GLU A 13 -6.16 -2.28 -19.86
C GLU A 13 -6.23 -3.55 -18.99
N PRO A 14 -6.94 -4.60 -19.43
CA PRO A 14 -7.01 -5.84 -18.68
C PRO A 14 -5.61 -6.45 -18.65
N ASP A 15 -5.01 -6.51 -17.47
CA ASP A 15 -3.78 -7.27 -17.26
C ASP A 15 -4.08 -8.75 -17.54
N ALA A 16 -3.36 -9.32 -18.50
CA ALA A 16 -3.48 -10.71 -18.88
C ALA A 16 -2.91 -11.68 -17.82
N PHE A 17 -2.35 -11.15 -16.71
CA PHE A 17 -1.60 -11.89 -15.70
C PHE A 17 -0.50 -12.76 -16.31
N LEU A 18 0.03 -12.34 -17.47
CA LEU A 18 1.05 -13.10 -18.21
C LEU A 18 2.40 -12.89 -17.53
N LYS A 19 2.67 -13.69 -16.50
CA LYS A 19 3.93 -13.68 -15.78
C LYS A 19 4.95 -14.52 -16.54
N MET A 20 6.00 -13.87 -17.05
CA MET A 20 7.13 -14.57 -17.64
C MET A 20 7.79 -15.43 -16.55
N PRO A 21 7.96 -16.75 -16.78
CA PRO A 21 8.63 -17.59 -15.81
C PRO A 21 10.08 -17.13 -15.68
N ARG A 22 10.65 -17.30 -14.48
CA ARG A 22 12.05 -16.99 -14.24
C ARG A 22 12.94 -17.73 -15.24
N PRO A 23 13.98 -17.08 -15.79
CA PRO A 23 14.90 -17.70 -16.76
C PRO A 23 15.72 -18.84 -16.14
N ASP A 24 15.76 -18.95 -14.81
CA ASP A 24 16.42 -20.02 -14.07
C ASP A 24 15.53 -21.24 -13.80
N GLY A 25 14.26 -21.22 -14.20
CA GLY A 25 13.31 -22.31 -14.02
C GLY A 25 12.86 -22.55 -12.58
N MET A 26 13.23 -21.69 -11.63
CA MET A 26 12.72 -21.78 -10.26
C MET A 26 11.27 -21.32 -10.19
N LYS A 27 10.49 -21.92 -9.27
CA LYS A 27 9.08 -21.56 -9.07
C LYS A 27 8.98 -20.09 -8.68
N ASP A 28 8.23 -19.33 -9.47
CA ASP A 28 7.97 -17.93 -9.16
C ASP A 28 6.82 -17.82 -8.16
N GLY A 29 7.05 -17.10 -7.06
CA GLY A 29 6.09 -16.94 -5.96
C GLY A 29 5.19 -15.72 -6.12
N LEU A 30 5.21 -15.09 -7.29
CA LEU A 30 4.46 -13.87 -7.61
C LEU A 30 2.96 -14.09 -7.49
N GLY A 31 2.27 -13.16 -6.83
CA GLY A 31 0.85 -13.25 -6.48
C GLY A 31 0.55 -14.09 -5.23
N MET A 32 1.49 -14.90 -4.74
CA MET A 32 1.34 -15.66 -3.49
C MET A 32 2.14 -15.07 -2.34
N ARG A 33 3.35 -14.58 -2.61
CA ARG A 33 4.24 -13.95 -1.60
C ARG A 33 4.46 -12.46 -1.84
N VAL A 34 4.41 -12.02 -3.11
CA VAL A 34 4.61 -10.63 -3.51
C VAL A 34 3.46 -10.25 -4.41
N ILE A 35 2.80 -9.13 -4.11
CA ILE A 35 1.68 -8.61 -4.91
C ILE A 35 2.28 -7.88 -6.10
N ASP A 36 1.62 -7.97 -7.24
CA ASP A 36 2.02 -7.23 -8.44
C ASP A 36 1.50 -5.80 -8.30
N GLU A 37 2.37 -4.90 -7.82
CA GLU A 37 2.09 -3.48 -7.73
C GLU A 37 3.09 -2.70 -8.61
N PRO A 38 2.75 -1.48 -9.06
CA PRO A 38 3.61 -0.67 -9.93
C PRO A 38 4.79 -0.06 -9.15
N SER A 39 5.54 -0.89 -8.44
CA SER A 39 6.71 -0.56 -7.64
C SER A 39 7.70 -1.70 -7.69
N ALA A 40 9.00 -1.38 -7.79
CA ALA A 40 10.06 -2.39 -7.71
C ALA A 40 10.16 -3.04 -6.32
N THR A 41 9.63 -2.37 -5.30
CA THR A 41 9.60 -2.83 -3.91
C THR A 41 8.18 -2.82 -3.38
N GLN A 42 7.75 -3.91 -2.77
CA GLN A 42 6.43 -4.02 -2.17
C GLN A 42 6.23 -2.98 -1.07
N SER A 43 5.09 -2.31 -1.13
CA SER A 43 4.63 -1.33 -0.15
C SER A 43 4.43 -1.97 1.22
N ASP A 44 4.70 -1.19 2.27
CA ASP A 44 4.52 -1.65 3.63
C ASP A 44 3.03 -1.77 3.98
N ALA A 45 2.60 -3.00 4.28
CA ALA A 45 1.23 -3.30 4.71
C ALA A 45 0.75 -2.43 5.89
N ALA A 46 1.60 -2.15 6.88
CA ALA A 46 1.24 -1.35 8.06
C ALA A 46 1.02 0.13 7.68
N VAL A 47 1.79 0.63 6.72
CA VAL A 47 1.67 2.00 6.21
C VAL A 47 0.41 2.15 5.37
N ILE A 48 0.12 1.19 4.49
CA ILE A 48 -1.12 1.17 3.71
C ILE A 48 -2.33 1.11 4.63
N GLU A 49 -2.30 0.27 5.67
CA GLU A 49 -3.39 0.19 6.64
C GLU A 49 -3.61 1.54 7.34
N LEU A 50 -2.52 2.21 7.74
CA LEU A 50 -2.58 3.53 8.37
C LEU A 50 -3.16 4.58 7.42
N GLN A 51 -2.73 4.61 6.15
CA GLN A 51 -3.25 5.52 5.12
C GLN A 51 -4.74 5.25 4.82
N LEU A 52 -5.14 3.98 4.75
CA LEU A 52 -6.53 3.61 4.54
C LEU A 52 -7.42 4.05 5.71
N ARG A 53 -6.94 3.91 6.95
CA ARG A 53 -7.62 4.41 8.14
C ARG A 53 -7.70 5.94 8.16
N ALA A 54 -6.63 6.63 7.77
CA ALA A 54 -6.60 8.09 7.71
C ALA A 54 -7.55 8.67 6.64
N SER A 55 -7.63 8.03 5.47
CA SER A 55 -8.50 8.43 4.36
C SER A 55 -9.96 7.99 4.50
N SER A 56 -10.21 6.91 5.24
CA SER A 56 -11.56 6.40 5.48
C SER A 56 -12.33 7.24 6.49
N LYS A 57 -13.52 7.72 6.09
CA LYS A 57 -14.49 8.36 7.01
C LYS A 57 -15.15 7.38 7.98
N LYS A 58 -15.04 6.08 7.71
CA LYS A 58 -15.54 5.01 8.59
C LYS A 58 -14.43 4.60 9.54
N LYS A 59 -14.72 4.54 10.84
CA LYS A 59 -13.83 3.91 11.82
C LYS A 59 -13.72 2.43 11.44
N LEU A 60 -12.57 2.02 10.92
CA LEU A 60 -12.24 0.62 10.72
C LEU A 60 -12.08 -0.01 12.11
N VAL A 61 -13.04 -0.85 12.50
CA VAL A 61 -13.02 -1.57 13.77
C VAL A 61 -12.29 -2.89 13.52
N GLY A 62 -10.98 -2.90 13.74
CA GLY A 62 -10.11 -4.06 13.59
C GLY A 62 -8.77 -3.85 14.27
N GLU A 63 -8.16 -4.94 14.72
CA GLU A 63 -6.80 -4.94 15.27
C GLU A 63 -5.83 -4.45 14.19
N MET A 64 -4.99 -3.46 14.53
CA MET A 64 -3.99 -2.92 13.61
C MET A 64 -2.75 -3.80 13.67
N ILE A 65 -2.28 -4.28 12.52
CA ILE A 65 -1.06 -5.09 12.49
C ILE A 65 0.13 -4.12 12.53
N VAL A 66 0.75 -4.01 13.70
CA VAL A 66 1.96 -3.21 13.88
C VAL A 66 3.17 -4.06 13.54
N ARG A 67 3.94 -3.64 12.53
CA ARG A 67 5.23 -4.27 12.22
C ARG A 67 6.24 -3.95 13.32
N SER A 68 6.99 -4.96 13.76
CA SER A 68 8.19 -4.78 14.59
C SER A 68 9.45 -4.94 13.74
N ILE A 69 10.44 -4.07 13.97
CA ILE A 69 11.79 -4.21 13.42
C ILE A 69 12.62 -5.00 14.44
N GLU A 70 13.03 -6.21 14.08
CA GLU A 70 13.91 -7.03 14.91
C GLU A 70 15.33 -6.44 14.91
N ASN A 71 15.98 -6.38 16.08
CA ASN A 71 17.35 -5.87 16.22
C ASN A 71 17.55 -4.43 15.68
N ALA A 72 16.59 -3.53 15.93
CA ALA A 72 16.61 -2.13 15.46
C ALA A 72 17.92 -1.37 15.76
N ALA A 73 18.65 -1.74 16.82
CA ALA A 73 19.94 -1.14 17.16
C ALA A 73 21.05 -1.37 16.11
N ASN A 74 20.94 -2.45 15.31
CA ASN A 74 21.92 -2.81 14.29
C ASN A 74 21.42 -2.57 12.85
N SER A 75 20.17 -2.09 12.68
CA SER A 75 19.55 -1.86 11.38
C SER A 75 19.12 -0.40 11.19
N PRO A 76 20.07 0.57 11.16
CA PRO A 76 19.73 1.99 11.07
C PRO A 76 19.00 2.36 9.77
N ILE A 77 19.31 1.68 8.66
CA ILE A 77 18.70 1.94 7.34
C ILE A 77 17.20 1.61 7.34
N GLU A 78 16.81 0.50 7.97
CA GLU A 78 15.40 0.10 8.05
C GLU A 78 14.60 1.07 8.93
N VAL A 79 15.23 1.59 9.99
CA VAL A 79 14.63 2.59 10.86
C VAL A 79 14.46 3.91 10.11
N GLU A 80 15.47 4.38 9.38
CA GLU A 80 15.37 5.60 8.55
C GLU A 80 14.27 5.49 7.49
N GLY A 81 14.19 4.37 6.77
CA GLY A 81 13.14 4.15 5.78
C GLY A 81 11.74 4.10 6.39
N TRP A 82 11.60 3.53 7.59
CA TRP A 82 10.34 3.55 8.33
C TRP A 82 9.94 4.96 8.77
N ILE A 83 10.89 5.77 9.25
CA ILE A 83 10.64 7.17 9.64
C ILE A 83 10.16 7.98 8.43
N GLU A 84 10.81 7.83 7.28
CA GLU A 84 10.41 8.51 6.05
C GLU A 84 8.98 8.14 5.65
N SER A 85 8.67 6.85 5.65
CA SER A 85 7.33 6.35 5.33
C SER A 85 6.23 6.83 6.30
N MET A 86 6.54 6.96 7.59
CA MET A 86 5.61 7.50 8.58
C MET A 86 5.43 9.02 8.43
N SER A 87 6.53 9.75 8.17
CA SER A 87 6.49 11.21 7.98
C SER A 87 5.57 11.61 6.81
N ALA A 88 5.61 10.86 5.71
CA ALA A 88 4.73 11.04 4.57
C ALA A 88 3.24 10.86 4.92
N THR A 89 2.93 10.00 5.90
CA THR A 89 1.55 9.71 6.32
C THR A 89 1.01 10.75 7.31
N SER A 90 1.84 11.23 8.24
CA SER A 90 1.45 12.23 9.25
C SER A 90 0.95 13.56 8.66
N VAL A 91 1.49 13.95 7.50
CA VAL A 91 1.15 15.22 6.83
C VAL A 91 -0.28 15.23 6.27
N GLN A 92 -0.90 14.07 6.06
CA GLN A 92 -2.28 13.98 5.55
C GLN A 92 -3.36 14.09 6.63
N THR A 93 -2.97 14.26 7.90
CA THR A 93 -3.93 14.58 8.96
C THR A 93 -4.56 15.95 8.64
N PRO A 94 -5.89 16.07 8.48
CA PRO A 94 -6.50 17.37 8.24
C PRO A 94 -6.18 18.27 9.44
N ALA A 95 -5.52 19.38 9.17
CA ALA A 95 -5.35 20.45 10.13
C ALA A 95 -6.73 20.86 10.66
N GLY A 96 -6.99 20.59 11.94
CA GLY A 96 -8.16 21.10 12.65
C GLY A 96 -9.03 20.04 13.30
N SER A 97 -8.63 19.58 14.49
CA SER A 97 -9.59 19.33 15.56
C SER A 97 -9.13 20.10 16.79
N ASN A 98 -9.77 21.27 16.94
CA ASN A 98 -9.70 22.21 18.03
C ASN A 98 -9.64 21.49 19.39
N ILE A 99 -8.57 21.69 20.14
CA ILE A 99 -8.51 21.36 21.56
C ILE A 99 -9.30 22.47 22.26
N GLN A 100 -10.52 22.18 22.69
CA GLN A 100 -11.14 22.93 23.78
C GLN A 100 -10.87 22.12 25.05
N GLU A 101 -9.95 22.64 25.85
CA GLU A 101 -9.78 22.28 27.25
C GLU A 101 -11.07 22.66 28.01
N GLU A 102 -11.58 21.74 28.82
CA GLU A 102 -12.48 22.03 29.94
C GLU A 102 -11.76 21.66 31.24
#